data_AF-A0A218QTW4-F1
#
_entry.id   AF-A0A218QTW4-F1
#
_cell.length_a   1.000
_cell.length_b   1.000
_cell.length_c   1.000
_cell.angle_alpha   90.00
_cell.angle_beta   90.00
_cell.angle_gamma   90.00
#
_symmetry.space_group_name_H-M   'P 1'
#
loop_
_entity.id
_entity.type
_entity.pdbx_description
1 polymer ?
#
loop_
_entity_poly.entity_id
_entity_poly.type
_entity_poly.pdbx_seq_one_letter_code
_entity_poly.pdbx_strand_id
1 'polypeptide(L)'
;MSGIFSSKVNNSRERLENIENRLNIFQQQFSNCIGTLNILKKEFEELKKESLEELNQGKKIGELEREISHLKNQLLQQKENHSAVYDPKDKKPQHYTLSQTFEKLRDDFNSLSDKLYACCYDSDFKKNRRDATAKIKHVLSQEILVNAMKRVSANSQNITAQQNQEVCRVIQEHLEKLGWKCDKKEDFPTQDCLKLIEEGFRLVKDMASLNPPGRLVWYEKEGEEFNKDKHELMQGSDEKGKISLIMHPGYMEGDKVIIRALVLTN
;
A
#
# COMPACT_ATOMS: atom_id res chain seq x y z
N MET A 1 42.63 -86.21 7.18
CA MET A 1 42.94 -84.76 7.16
C MET A 1 42.21 -83.98 6.05
N SER A 2 41.22 -84.54 5.35
CA SER A 2 40.54 -83.90 4.19
C SER A 2 39.34 -82.98 4.55
N GLY A 3 38.72 -83.13 5.72
CA GLY A 3 37.50 -82.36 6.07
C GLY A 3 37.72 -80.93 6.58
N ILE A 4 38.88 -80.64 7.19
CA ILE A 4 39.17 -79.32 7.80
C ILE A 4 39.58 -78.27 6.74
N PHE A 5 40.18 -78.71 5.63
CA PHE A 5 40.52 -77.83 4.52
C PHE A 5 39.28 -77.39 3.73
N SER A 6 38.31 -78.30 3.52
CA SER A 6 37.09 -77.98 2.76
C SER A 6 36.18 -76.98 3.47
N SER A 7 36.08 -77.02 4.82
CA SER A 7 35.25 -76.07 5.57
C SER A 7 35.85 -74.67 5.63
N LYS A 8 37.18 -74.55 5.76
CA LYS A 8 37.88 -73.26 5.68
C LYS A 8 37.76 -72.62 4.30
N VAL A 9 37.90 -73.41 3.24
CA VAL A 9 37.77 -72.92 1.85
C VAL A 9 36.33 -72.44 1.58
N ASN A 10 35.31 -73.16 2.05
CA ASN A 10 33.92 -72.73 1.90
C ASN A 10 33.60 -71.43 2.67
N ASN A 11 34.10 -71.29 3.90
CA ASN A 11 33.94 -70.06 4.69
C ASN A 11 34.66 -68.86 4.04
N SER A 12 35.87 -69.06 3.52
CA SER A 12 36.60 -68.03 2.77
C SER A 12 35.86 -67.60 1.51
N ARG A 13 35.20 -68.52 0.80
CA ARG A 13 34.40 -68.22 -0.40
C ARG A 13 33.17 -67.37 -0.08
N GLU A 14 32.44 -67.73 0.96
CA GLU A 14 31.26 -66.99 1.43
C GLU A 14 31.65 -65.56 1.88
N ARG A 15 32.80 -65.40 2.53
CA ARG A 15 33.33 -64.09 2.91
C ARG A 15 33.71 -63.23 1.69
N LEU A 16 34.29 -63.84 0.65
CA LEU A 16 34.63 -63.12 -0.58
C LEU A 16 33.38 -62.65 -1.31
N GLU A 17 32.36 -63.50 -1.42
CA GLU A 17 31.08 -63.16 -2.05
C GLU A 17 30.36 -62.02 -1.30
N ASN A 18 30.40 -62.02 0.03
CA ASN A 18 29.87 -60.93 0.84
C ASN A 18 30.66 -59.61 0.63
N ILE A 19 31.99 -59.68 0.54
CA ILE A 19 32.83 -58.51 0.24
C ILE A 19 32.50 -57.94 -1.15
N GLU A 20 32.32 -58.81 -2.14
CA GLU A 20 31.99 -58.42 -3.51
C GLU A 20 30.60 -57.75 -3.59
N ASN A 21 29.61 -58.31 -2.90
CA ASN A 21 28.28 -57.71 -2.79
C ASN A 21 28.32 -56.32 -2.12
N ARG A 22 29.11 -56.16 -1.05
CA ARG A 22 29.29 -54.86 -0.39
C ARG A 22 29.99 -53.84 -1.28
N LEU A 23 30.99 -54.27 -2.06
CA LEU A 23 31.67 -53.43 -3.05
C LEU A 23 30.71 -52.95 -4.14
N ASN A 24 29.85 -53.83 -4.66
CA ASN A 24 28.86 -53.48 -5.68
C ASN A 24 27.85 -52.45 -5.14
N ILE A 25 27.35 -52.65 -3.92
CA ILE A 25 26.44 -51.68 -3.27
C ILE A 25 27.14 -50.32 -3.11
N PHE A 26 28.41 -50.33 -2.67
CA PHE A 26 29.17 -49.10 -2.49
C PHE A 26 29.40 -48.36 -3.81
N GLN A 27 29.74 -49.08 -4.88
CA GLN A 27 29.90 -48.50 -6.23
C GLN A 27 28.60 -47.88 -6.75
N GLN A 28 27.46 -48.53 -6.49
CA GLN A 28 26.15 -47.99 -6.88
C GLN A 28 25.83 -46.70 -6.10
N GLN A 29 26.05 -46.70 -4.78
CA GLN A 29 25.86 -45.51 -3.95
C GLN A 29 26.78 -44.36 -4.38
N PHE A 30 28.05 -44.67 -4.70
CA PHE A 30 29.00 -43.67 -5.17
C PHE A 30 28.57 -43.06 -6.51
N SER A 31 28.11 -43.89 -7.44
CA SER A 31 27.60 -43.44 -8.75
C SER A 31 26.38 -42.53 -8.59
N ASN A 32 25.45 -42.88 -7.69
CA ASN A 32 24.30 -42.05 -7.36
C ASN A 32 24.72 -40.70 -6.75
N CYS A 33 25.71 -40.71 -5.85
CA CYS A 33 26.24 -39.51 -5.21
C CYS A 33 26.87 -38.55 -6.24
N ILE A 34 27.66 -39.09 -7.19
CA ILE A 34 28.22 -38.32 -8.30
C ILE A 34 27.10 -37.73 -9.18
N GLY A 35 26.03 -38.50 -9.43
CA GLY A 35 24.84 -38.02 -10.14
C GLY A 35 24.21 -36.81 -9.45
N THR A 36 23.91 -36.92 -8.16
CA THR A 36 23.34 -35.82 -7.37
C THR A 36 24.26 -34.60 -7.33
N LEU A 37 25.57 -34.81 -7.19
CA LEU A 37 26.56 -33.72 -7.17
C LEU A 37 26.58 -32.94 -8.49
N ASN A 38 26.43 -33.62 -9.62
CA ASN A 38 26.35 -32.95 -10.92
C ASN A 38 25.05 -32.14 -11.08
N ILE A 39 23.93 -32.65 -10.56
CA ILE A 39 22.64 -31.92 -10.57
C ILE A 39 22.76 -30.65 -9.73
N LEU A 40 23.23 -30.78 -8.48
CA LEU A 40 23.43 -29.63 -7.57
C LEU A 40 24.39 -28.60 -8.16
N LYS A 41 25.46 -29.04 -8.82
CA LYS A 41 26.39 -28.13 -9.49
C LYS A 41 25.72 -27.33 -10.60
N LYS A 42 24.81 -27.96 -11.36
CA LYS A 42 24.07 -27.29 -12.43
C LYS A 42 23.08 -26.26 -11.85
N GLU A 43 22.30 -26.64 -10.85
CA GLU A 43 21.37 -25.75 -10.16
C GLU A 43 22.10 -24.55 -9.52
N PHE A 44 23.28 -24.78 -8.95
CA PHE A 44 24.08 -23.71 -8.37
C PHE A 44 24.56 -22.68 -9.42
N GLU A 45 24.97 -23.12 -10.60
CA GLU A 45 25.36 -22.20 -11.69
C GLU A 45 24.16 -21.45 -12.26
N GLU A 46 22.98 -22.08 -12.34
CA GLU A 46 21.73 -21.42 -12.74
C GLU A 46 21.33 -20.33 -11.73
N LEU A 47 21.30 -20.64 -10.43
CA LEU A 47 21.02 -19.67 -9.36
C LEU A 47 22.02 -18.51 -9.34
N LYS A 48 23.29 -18.79 -9.59
CA LYS A 48 24.33 -17.76 -9.68
C LYS A 48 24.08 -16.80 -10.85
N LYS A 49 23.56 -17.30 -11.97
CA LYS A 49 23.19 -16.49 -13.12
C LYS A 49 21.97 -15.61 -12.81
N GLU A 50 20.92 -16.19 -12.21
CA GLU A 50 19.71 -15.45 -11.80
C GLU A 50 20.05 -14.32 -10.82
N SER A 51 20.87 -14.60 -9.81
CA SER A 51 21.31 -13.58 -8.83
C SER A 51 22.06 -12.41 -9.48
N LEU A 52 22.86 -12.68 -10.51
CA LEU A 52 23.56 -11.63 -11.27
C LEU A 52 22.59 -10.78 -12.12
N GLU A 53 21.58 -11.42 -12.70
CA GLU A 53 20.52 -10.73 -13.46
C GLU A 53 19.70 -9.81 -12.54
N GLU A 54 19.31 -10.28 -11.35
CA GLU A 54 18.61 -9.48 -10.34
C GLU A 54 19.45 -8.27 -9.89
N LEU A 55 20.74 -8.46 -9.65
CA LEU A 55 21.64 -7.36 -9.29
C LEU A 55 21.70 -6.28 -10.38
N ASN A 56 21.73 -6.70 -11.65
CA ASN A 56 21.73 -5.78 -12.79
C ASN A 56 20.38 -5.05 -12.94
N GLN A 57 19.26 -5.73 -12.70
CA GLN A 57 17.95 -5.09 -12.67
C GLN A 57 17.85 -4.04 -11.54
N GLY A 58 18.36 -4.37 -10.34
CA GLY A 58 18.41 -3.43 -9.21
C GLY A 58 19.20 -2.15 -9.51
N LYS A 59 20.34 -2.27 -10.21
CA LYS A 59 21.10 -1.09 -10.68
C LYS A 59 20.30 -0.24 -11.67
N LYS A 60 19.61 -0.88 -12.61
CA LYS A 60 18.78 -0.19 -13.60
C LYS A 60 17.60 0.54 -12.96
N ILE A 61 16.97 -0.06 -11.95
CA ILE A 61 15.93 0.60 -11.15
C ILE A 61 16.49 1.86 -10.48
N GLY A 62 17.65 1.77 -9.83
CA GLY A 62 18.28 2.93 -9.19
C GLY A 62 18.74 4.04 -10.16
N GLU A 63 19.01 3.71 -11.42
CA GLU A 63 19.25 4.70 -12.49
C GLU A 63 17.95 5.39 -12.91
N LEU A 64 16.89 4.62 -13.15
CA LEU A 64 15.57 5.15 -13.50
C LEU A 64 14.98 6.01 -12.38
N GLU A 65 15.17 5.65 -11.11
CA GLU A 65 14.73 6.45 -9.97
C GLU A 65 15.45 7.80 -9.91
N ARG A 66 16.76 7.82 -10.20
CA ARG A 66 17.55 9.06 -10.29
C ARG A 66 17.09 9.93 -11.45
N GLU A 67 16.81 9.32 -12.61
CA GLU A 67 16.31 10.03 -13.78
C GLU A 67 14.90 10.60 -13.55
N ILE A 68 14.00 9.84 -12.94
CA ILE A 68 12.67 10.32 -12.53
C ILE A 68 12.79 11.48 -11.56
N SER A 69 13.68 11.39 -10.57
CA SER A 69 13.92 12.49 -9.62
C SER A 69 14.45 13.74 -10.33
N HIS A 70 15.39 13.55 -11.26
CA HIS A 70 15.93 14.64 -12.08
C HIS A 70 14.86 15.31 -12.95
N LEU A 71 14.07 14.52 -13.68
CA LEU A 71 12.98 15.01 -14.53
C LEU A 71 11.89 15.70 -13.71
N LYS A 72 11.53 15.17 -12.54
CA LYS A 72 10.62 15.84 -11.61
C LYS A 72 11.14 17.22 -11.20
N ASN A 73 12.43 17.34 -10.87
CA ASN A 73 13.04 18.62 -10.51
C ASN A 73 13.10 19.59 -11.70
N GLN A 74 13.42 19.12 -12.90
CA GLN A 74 13.38 19.96 -14.11
C GLN A 74 11.96 20.46 -14.42
N LEU A 75 10.95 19.59 -14.27
CA LEU A 75 9.55 19.93 -14.48
C LEU A 75 9.03 20.91 -13.41
N LEU A 76 9.55 20.80 -12.18
CA LEU A 76 9.32 21.78 -11.11
C LEU A 76 9.88 23.15 -11.48
N GLN A 77 11.14 23.21 -11.93
CA GLN A 77 11.79 24.46 -12.36
C GLN A 77 11.10 25.10 -13.59
N GLN A 78 10.66 24.29 -14.56
CA GLN A 78 9.91 24.80 -15.71
C GLN A 78 8.52 25.33 -15.30
N LYS A 79 7.84 24.69 -14.34
CA LYS A 79 6.58 25.18 -13.78
C LYS A 79 6.76 26.47 -12.98
N GLU A 80 7.84 26.62 -12.22
CA GLU A 80 8.15 27.88 -11.53
C GLU A 80 8.39 29.03 -12.53
N ASN A 81 9.07 28.74 -13.65
CA ASN A 81 9.32 29.73 -14.70
C ASN A 81 8.07 30.10 -15.52
N HIS A 82 7.06 29.23 -15.61
CA HIS A 82 5.78 29.51 -16.29
C HIS A 82 4.64 29.97 -15.34
N SER A 83 4.80 29.80 -14.02
CA SER A 83 3.84 30.25 -13.00
C SER A 83 4.19 31.63 -12.41
N ALA A 84 5.23 32.29 -12.93
CA ALA A 84 5.58 33.67 -12.60
C ALA A 84 4.64 34.70 -13.27
N VAL A 85 3.32 34.56 -13.05
CA VAL A 85 2.45 35.72 -12.89
C VAL A 85 2.27 35.88 -11.39
N TYR A 86 3.32 36.40 -10.77
CA TYR A 86 3.29 36.89 -9.40
C TYR A 86 2.36 38.11 -9.38
N ASP A 87 1.15 37.99 -8.85
CA ASP A 87 0.45 39.14 -8.28
C ASP A 87 0.82 39.19 -6.79
N PRO A 88 1.71 40.10 -6.36
CA PRO A 88 2.10 40.25 -4.96
C PRO A 88 0.90 40.59 -4.04
N LYS A 89 -0.27 40.93 -4.60
CA LYS A 89 -1.44 41.39 -3.84
C LYS A 89 -2.48 40.29 -3.57
N ASP A 90 -2.46 39.19 -4.33
CA ASP A 90 -3.42 38.09 -4.16
C ASP A 90 -2.69 36.82 -3.69
N LYS A 91 -2.69 36.59 -2.36
CA LYS A 91 -2.18 35.37 -1.72
C LYS A 91 -3.09 34.15 -2.01
N LYS A 92 -3.41 33.87 -3.27
CA LYS A 92 -4.20 32.69 -3.64
C LYS A 92 -3.28 31.48 -3.84
N PRO A 93 -3.57 30.33 -3.22
CA PRO A 93 -2.79 29.12 -3.40
C PRO A 93 -2.85 28.66 -4.87
N GLN A 94 -1.73 28.18 -5.39
CA GLN A 94 -1.66 27.67 -6.77
C GLN A 94 -2.18 26.22 -6.83
N HIS A 95 -2.85 25.89 -7.94
CA HIS A 95 -3.37 24.55 -8.27
C HIS A 95 -2.37 23.40 -8.01
N TYR A 96 -1.11 23.60 -8.39
CA TYR A 96 -0.04 22.64 -8.16
C TYR A 96 0.23 22.37 -6.67
N THR A 97 0.30 23.44 -5.87
CA THR A 97 0.51 23.35 -4.41
C THR A 97 -0.64 22.61 -3.73
N LEU A 98 -1.87 22.80 -4.21
CA LEU A 98 -3.05 22.12 -3.66
C LEU A 98 -3.05 20.63 -3.97
N SER A 99 -2.62 20.24 -5.17
CA SER A 99 -2.49 18.82 -5.52
C SER A 99 -1.50 18.10 -4.60
N GLN A 100 -0.32 18.68 -4.37
CA GLN A 100 0.66 18.12 -3.44
C GLN A 100 0.15 18.07 -1.99
N THR A 101 -0.57 19.11 -1.56
CA THR A 101 -1.17 19.15 -0.21
C THR A 101 -2.24 18.07 -0.07
N PHE A 102 -3.02 17.82 -1.12
CA PHE A 102 -4.03 16.77 -1.15
C PHE A 102 -3.41 15.37 -1.10
N GLU A 103 -2.32 15.12 -1.85
CA GLU A 103 -1.59 13.84 -1.78
C GLU A 103 -0.97 13.61 -0.40
N LYS A 104 -0.31 14.63 0.18
CA LYS A 104 0.21 14.54 1.55
C LYS A 104 -0.91 14.23 2.55
N LEU A 105 -2.04 14.91 2.44
CA LEU A 105 -3.18 14.70 3.33
C LEU A 105 -3.67 13.24 3.23
N ARG A 106 -3.71 12.67 2.01
CA ARG A 106 -4.04 11.25 1.77
C ARG A 106 -3.09 10.30 2.53
N ASP A 107 -1.81 10.62 2.61
CA ASP A 107 -0.84 9.84 3.40
C ASP A 107 -1.09 9.99 4.91
N ASP A 108 -1.46 11.20 5.36
CA ASP A 108 -1.83 11.44 6.76
C ASP A 108 -3.13 10.69 7.14
N PHE A 109 -4.10 10.58 6.22
CA PHE A 109 -5.27 9.70 6.37
C PHE A 109 -4.85 8.23 6.54
N ASN A 110 -3.87 7.75 5.75
CA ASN A 110 -3.38 6.38 5.88
C ASN A 110 -2.78 6.13 7.26
N SER A 111 -1.92 7.04 7.72
CA SER A 111 -1.29 6.97 9.04
C SER A 111 -2.32 6.94 10.19
N LEU A 112 -3.31 7.84 10.15
CA LEU A 112 -4.37 7.85 11.15
C LEU A 112 -5.25 6.59 11.08
N SER A 113 -5.54 6.10 9.87
CA SER A 113 -6.34 4.90 9.69
C SER A 113 -5.67 3.65 10.27
N ASP A 114 -4.35 3.53 10.11
CA ASP A 114 -3.57 2.43 10.69
C ASP A 114 -3.56 2.50 12.23
N LYS A 115 -3.43 3.70 12.80
CA LYS A 115 -3.56 3.91 14.26
C LYS A 115 -4.94 3.50 14.76
N LEU A 116 -6.01 3.96 14.09
CA LEU A 116 -7.38 3.61 14.46
C LEU A 116 -7.66 2.12 14.34
N TYR A 117 -7.13 1.45 13.31
CA TYR A 117 -7.23 0.00 13.19
C TYR A 117 -6.49 -0.74 14.31
N ALA A 118 -5.31 -0.26 14.69
CA ALA A 118 -4.52 -0.83 15.78
C ALA A 118 -5.24 -0.69 17.14
N CYS A 119 -5.86 0.47 17.41
CA CYS A 119 -6.61 0.74 18.64
C CYS A 119 -7.91 -0.06 18.75
N CYS A 120 -8.45 -0.58 17.65
CA CYS A 120 -9.67 -1.40 17.69
C CYS A 120 -9.39 -2.74 18.39
N TYR A 121 -10.22 -3.12 19.36
CA TYR A 121 -10.17 -4.46 19.99
C TYR A 121 -11.24 -5.42 19.43
N ASP A 122 -12.30 -4.92 18.80
CA ASP A 122 -13.41 -5.74 18.31
C ASP A 122 -12.95 -6.71 17.21
N SER A 123 -13.10 -8.02 17.46
CA SER A 123 -12.64 -9.07 16.55
C SER A 123 -13.46 -9.17 15.27
N ASP A 124 -14.75 -8.83 15.32
CA ASP A 124 -15.63 -8.89 14.15
C ASP A 124 -15.32 -7.75 13.19
N PHE A 125 -15.09 -6.55 13.73
CA PHE A 125 -14.60 -5.42 12.94
C PHE A 125 -13.25 -5.75 12.28
N LYS A 126 -12.34 -6.40 13.00
CA LYS A 126 -10.98 -6.73 12.50
C LYS A 126 -10.90 -7.98 11.63
N LYS A 127 -11.99 -8.73 11.48
CA LYS A 127 -12.03 -10.00 10.74
C LYS A 127 -11.48 -9.89 9.31
N ASN A 128 -11.79 -8.77 8.63
CA ASN A 128 -11.19 -8.43 7.36
C ASN A 128 -10.46 -7.09 7.47
N ARG A 129 -9.12 -7.14 7.60
CA ARG A 129 -8.27 -5.94 7.70
C ARG A 129 -8.51 -4.98 6.53
N ARG A 130 -8.64 -5.49 5.31
CA ARG A 130 -8.83 -4.66 4.10
C ARG A 130 -10.10 -3.83 4.22
N ASP A 131 -11.22 -4.49 4.50
CA ASP A 131 -12.52 -3.83 4.58
C ASP A 131 -12.61 -2.91 5.81
N ALA A 132 -11.99 -3.29 6.93
CA ALA A 132 -11.92 -2.48 8.14
C ALA A 132 -11.17 -1.16 7.91
N THR A 133 -9.97 -1.24 7.32
CA THR A 133 -9.18 -0.07 6.97
C THR A 133 -9.90 0.80 5.92
N ALA A 134 -10.58 0.19 4.94
CA ALA A 134 -11.36 0.91 3.95
C ALA A 134 -12.51 1.71 4.59
N LYS A 135 -13.25 1.10 5.52
CA LYS A 135 -14.31 1.77 6.30
C LYS A 135 -13.78 2.94 7.12
N ILE A 136 -12.63 2.77 7.79
CA ILE A 136 -12.01 3.85 8.55
C ILE A 136 -11.66 5.03 7.63
N LYS A 137 -10.95 4.77 6.52
CA LYS A 137 -10.58 5.81 5.54
C LYS A 137 -11.79 6.54 4.99
N HIS A 138 -12.85 5.78 4.65
CA HIS A 138 -14.09 6.35 4.17
C HIS A 138 -14.71 7.33 5.18
N VAL A 139 -14.87 6.93 6.44
CA VAL A 139 -15.45 7.78 7.49
C VAL A 139 -14.61 9.04 7.69
N LEU A 140 -13.29 8.89 7.78
CA LEU A 140 -12.39 10.04 7.91
C LEU A 140 -12.56 11.01 6.74
N SER A 141 -12.47 10.52 5.50
CA SER A 141 -12.57 11.35 4.29
C SER A 141 -13.93 12.01 4.14
N GLN A 142 -15.02 11.29 4.48
CA GLN A 142 -16.38 11.80 4.45
C GLN A 142 -16.54 13.01 5.38
N GLU A 143 -16.01 12.94 6.60
CA GLU A 143 -16.15 14.02 7.57
C GLU A 143 -15.16 15.17 7.33
N ILE A 144 -13.90 14.85 7.02
CA ILE A 144 -12.79 15.82 6.97
C ILE A 144 -12.72 16.55 5.62
N LEU A 145 -13.14 15.92 4.52
CA LEU A 145 -13.10 16.53 3.19
C LEU A 145 -14.49 16.84 2.66
N VAL A 146 -15.37 15.85 2.59
CA VAL A 146 -16.65 15.99 1.88
C VAL A 146 -17.62 16.87 2.65
N ASN A 147 -17.82 16.55 3.93
CA ASN A 147 -18.69 17.36 4.79
C ASN A 147 -18.07 18.72 5.08
N ALA A 148 -16.75 18.81 5.19
CA ALA A 148 -16.04 20.09 5.27
C ALA A 148 -16.30 20.98 4.04
N MET A 149 -16.21 20.43 2.83
CA MET A 149 -16.47 21.17 1.58
C MET A 149 -17.90 21.71 1.52
N LYS A 150 -18.88 20.91 1.96
CA LYS A 150 -20.27 21.35 2.10
C LYS A 150 -20.40 22.51 3.10
N ARG A 151 -19.70 22.43 4.25
CA ARG A 151 -19.73 23.47 5.28
C ARG A 151 -19.08 24.77 4.80
N VAL A 152 -17.91 24.70 4.18
CA VAL A 152 -17.20 25.87 3.63
C VAL A 152 -18.01 26.54 2.52
N SER A 153 -18.68 25.75 1.67
CA SER A 153 -19.56 26.29 0.62
C SER A 153 -20.82 26.97 1.19
N ALA A 154 -21.29 26.55 2.37
CA ALA A 154 -22.51 27.07 3.01
C ALA A 154 -22.26 28.23 3.97
N ASN A 155 -21.12 28.26 4.66
CA ASN A 155 -20.74 29.27 5.65
C ASN A 155 -19.28 29.69 5.45
N SER A 156 -19.05 30.93 5.05
CA SER A 156 -17.72 31.51 4.78
C SER A 156 -16.87 31.74 6.05
N GLN A 157 -17.26 31.19 7.20
CA GLN A 157 -16.58 31.43 8.48
C GLN A 157 -15.42 30.45 8.70
N ASN A 158 -14.39 30.93 9.38
CA ASN A 158 -13.27 30.11 9.82
C ASN A 158 -13.74 29.05 10.82
N ILE A 159 -13.19 27.85 10.70
CA ILE A 159 -13.54 26.75 11.59
C ILE A 159 -12.88 26.96 12.96
N THR A 160 -13.68 26.80 14.02
CA THR A 160 -13.23 26.97 15.40
C THR A 160 -12.67 25.68 15.98
N ALA A 161 -11.82 25.78 17.01
CA ALA A 161 -11.33 24.60 17.74
C ALA A 161 -12.48 23.72 18.28
N GLN A 162 -13.58 24.33 18.69
CA GLN A 162 -14.78 23.61 19.14
C GLN A 162 -15.44 22.80 18.01
N GLN A 163 -15.46 23.34 16.79
CA GLN A 163 -15.96 22.60 15.63
C GLN A 163 -15.03 21.43 15.25
N ASN A 164 -13.72 21.58 15.39
CA ASN A 164 -12.79 20.46 15.17
C ASN A 164 -13.00 19.33 16.19
N GLN A 165 -13.19 19.68 17.47
CA GLN A 165 -13.54 18.71 18.50
C GLN A 165 -14.85 17.98 18.18
N GLU A 166 -15.85 18.71 17.69
CA GLU A 166 -17.12 18.11 17.29
C GLU A 166 -16.98 17.16 16.10
N VAL A 167 -16.19 17.53 15.09
CA VAL A 167 -15.90 16.63 13.95
C VAL A 167 -15.19 15.36 14.43
N CYS A 168 -14.23 15.49 15.33
CA CYS A 168 -13.53 14.36 15.94
C CYS A 168 -14.50 13.41 16.66
N ARG A 169 -15.46 13.96 17.43
CA ARG A 169 -16.54 13.20 18.08
C ARG A 169 -17.42 12.48 17.07
N VAL A 170 -17.85 13.17 16.01
CA VAL A 170 -18.69 12.59 14.94
C VAL A 170 -17.98 11.44 14.22
N ILE A 171 -16.69 11.60 13.93
CA ILE A 171 -15.86 10.52 13.35
C ILE A 171 -15.88 9.29 14.26
N GLN A 172 -15.63 9.48 15.57
CA GLN A 172 -15.65 8.39 16.52
C GLN A 172 -17.02 7.69 16.55
N GLU A 173 -18.12 8.44 16.62
CA GLU A 173 -19.48 7.90 16.64
C GLU A 173 -19.82 7.13 15.35
N HIS A 174 -19.36 7.60 14.20
CA HIS A 174 -19.53 6.89 12.93
C HIS A 174 -18.75 5.58 12.90
N LEU A 175 -17.52 5.56 13.41
CA LEU A 175 -16.74 4.33 13.53
C LEU A 175 -17.41 3.35 14.49
N GLU A 176 -17.90 3.81 15.64
CA GLU A 176 -18.61 2.99 16.62
C GLU A 176 -19.87 2.33 16.04
N LYS A 177 -20.65 3.06 15.23
CA LYS A 177 -21.80 2.50 14.50
C LYS A 177 -21.41 1.41 13.49
N LEU A 178 -20.19 1.46 12.95
CA LEU A 178 -19.65 0.42 12.06
C LEU A 178 -19.06 -0.78 12.82
N GLY A 179 -19.13 -0.79 14.15
CA GLY A 179 -18.61 -1.85 15.01
C GLY A 179 -17.18 -1.62 15.51
N TRP A 180 -16.56 -0.48 15.22
CA TRP A 180 -15.26 -0.13 15.81
C TRP A 180 -15.42 0.10 17.31
N LYS A 181 -14.61 -0.57 18.13
CA LYS A 181 -14.61 -0.38 19.58
C LYS A 181 -13.19 -0.28 20.11
N CYS A 182 -13.01 0.61 21.07
CA CYS A 182 -11.74 0.86 21.72
C CYS A 182 -11.90 0.78 23.24
N ASP A 183 -10.90 0.21 23.94
CA ASP A 183 -11.02 -0.14 25.37
C ASP A 183 -11.12 1.11 26.25
N LYS A 184 -10.51 2.24 25.83
CA LYS A 184 -10.61 3.53 26.53
C LYS A 184 -10.83 4.68 25.55
N LYS A 185 -11.57 5.71 25.99
CA LYS A 185 -11.73 6.97 25.22
C LYS A 185 -10.40 7.69 24.96
N GLU A 186 -9.40 7.51 25.82
CA GLU A 186 -8.05 8.05 25.66
C GLU A 186 -7.23 7.35 24.56
N ASP A 187 -7.68 6.18 24.09
CA ASP A 187 -7.00 5.42 23.04
C ASP A 187 -7.40 5.88 21.63
N PHE A 188 -8.46 6.70 21.50
CA PHE A 188 -8.73 7.38 20.24
C PHE A 188 -7.62 8.41 19.99
N PRO A 189 -6.91 8.36 18.85
CA PRO A 189 -5.78 9.24 18.51
C PRO A 189 -6.26 10.68 18.23
N THR A 190 -6.78 11.33 19.27
CA THR A 190 -7.53 12.59 19.20
C THR A 190 -6.65 13.72 18.67
N GLN A 191 -5.38 13.78 19.09
CA GLN A 191 -4.46 14.82 18.63
C GLN A 191 -4.10 14.66 17.14
N ASP A 192 -3.93 13.43 16.66
CA ASP A 192 -3.69 13.18 15.24
C ASP A 192 -4.94 13.48 14.41
N CYS A 193 -6.12 13.10 14.91
CA CYS A 193 -7.40 13.41 14.28
C CYS A 193 -7.63 14.92 14.18
N LEU A 194 -7.41 15.68 15.26
CA LEU A 194 -7.55 17.13 15.27
C LEU A 194 -6.60 17.81 14.27
N LYS A 195 -5.34 17.38 14.21
CA LYS A 195 -4.38 17.87 13.20
C LYS A 195 -4.87 17.59 11.79
N LEU A 196 -5.34 16.37 11.52
CA LEU A 196 -5.84 15.99 10.21
C LEU A 196 -7.09 16.80 9.82
N ILE A 197 -7.99 17.06 10.76
CA ILE A 197 -9.16 17.93 10.57
C ILE A 197 -8.70 19.34 10.19
N GLU A 198 -7.75 19.92 10.92
CA GLU A 198 -7.22 21.26 10.64
C GLU A 198 -6.60 21.35 9.24
N GLU A 199 -5.78 20.36 8.87
CA GLU A 199 -5.14 20.33 7.56
C GLU A 199 -6.16 20.13 6.43
N GLY A 200 -7.12 19.21 6.60
CA GLY A 200 -8.17 18.95 5.61
C GLY A 200 -9.11 20.13 5.41
N PHE A 201 -9.50 20.80 6.50
CA PHE A 201 -10.36 21.97 6.44
C PHE A 201 -9.66 23.16 5.78
N ARG A 202 -8.37 23.36 6.06
CA ARG A 202 -7.54 24.36 5.38
C ARG A 202 -7.49 24.08 3.87
N LEU A 203 -7.18 22.83 3.49
CA LEU A 203 -7.14 22.42 2.08
C LEU A 203 -8.47 22.67 1.37
N VAL A 204 -9.58 22.26 1.98
CA VAL A 204 -10.93 22.47 1.45
C VAL A 204 -11.24 23.95 1.25
N LYS A 205 -10.86 24.80 2.22
CA LYS A 205 -11.03 26.25 2.10
C LYS A 205 -10.22 26.83 0.94
N ASP A 206 -8.98 26.39 0.80
CA ASP A 206 -8.11 26.81 -0.29
C ASP A 206 -8.66 26.35 -1.65
N MET A 207 -9.14 25.10 -1.74
CA MET A 207 -9.81 24.57 -2.93
C MET A 207 -11.06 25.37 -3.31
N ALA A 208 -11.89 25.72 -2.34
CA ALA A 208 -13.11 26.52 -2.57
C ALA A 208 -12.80 27.96 -3.02
N SER A 209 -11.61 28.48 -2.69
CA SER A 209 -11.17 29.83 -3.06
C SER A 209 -10.57 29.95 -4.47
N LEU A 210 -10.33 28.82 -5.15
CA LEU A 210 -9.82 28.79 -6.52
C LEU A 210 -10.83 29.34 -7.53
N ASN A 211 -10.33 29.74 -8.70
CA ASN A 211 -11.16 30.16 -9.84
C ASN A 211 -10.73 29.42 -11.13
N PRO A 212 -11.45 28.38 -11.57
CA PRO A 212 -12.69 27.84 -10.97
C PRO A 212 -12.43 27.10 -9.65
N PRO A 213 -13.42 27.02 -8.74
CA PRO A 213 -13.29 26.27 -7.49
C PRO A 213 -12.92 24.81 -7.73
N GLY A 214 -12.01 24.29 -6.90
CA GLY A 214 -11.68 22.87 -6.89
C GLY A 214 -12.88 22.01 -6.48
N ARG A 215 -12.96 20.79 -6.99
CA ARG A 215 -14.05 19.85 -6.68
C ARG A 215 -13.51 18.51 -6.22
N LEU A 216 -14.28 17.83 -5.37
CA LEU A 216 -13.99 16.46 -4.95
C LEU A 216 -14.71 15.47 -5.85
N VAL A 217 -14.03 14.41 -6.27
CA VAL A 217 -14.64 13.24 -6.91
C VAL A 217 -15.13 12.33 -5.80
N TRP A 218 -16.42 12.44 -5.46
CA TRP A 218 -17.07 11.66 -4.41
C TRP A 218 -18.53 11.28 -4.77
N TYR A 219 -18.92 11.49 -6.03
CA TYR A 219 -20.33 11.36 -6.42
C TYR A 219 -20.70 9.98 -6.96
N GLU A 220 -19.73 9.10 -7.22
CA GLU A 220 -20.05 7.73 -7.61
C GLU A 220 -20.73 6.99 -6.44
N LYS A 221 -21.86 6.35 -6.73
CA LYS A 221 -22.58 5.53 -5.77
C LYS A 221 -21.95 4.15 -5.65
N GLU A 222 -22.11 3.54 -4.48
CA GLU A 222 -21.91 2.11 -4.32
C GLU A 222 -22.66 1.34 -5.44
N GLY A 223 -21.97 0.41 -6.09
CA GLY A 223 -22.48 -0.37 -7.22
C GLY A 223 -22.16 0.19 -8.61
N GLU A 224 -21.51 1.36 -8.72
CA GLU A 224 -21.03 1.88 -10.00
C GLU A 224 -19.78 1.15 -10.50
N GLU A 225 -19.55 1.20 -11.81
CA GLU A 225 -18.41 0.56 -12.47
C GLU A 225 -17.11 1.31 -12.17
N PHE A 226 -16.02 0.58 -12.00
CA PHE A 226 -14.69 1.17 -11.88
C PHE A 226 -14.31 1.93 -13.18
N ASN A 227 -13.73 3.13 -13.02
CA ASN A 227 -13.26 3.97 -14.11
C ASN A 227 -11.81 4.38 -13.86
N LYS A 228 -10.87 3.81 -14.62
CA LYS A 228 -9.42 4.05 -14.48
C LYS A 228 -8.98 5.51 -14.64
N ASP A 229 -9.79 6.35 -15.30
CA ASP A 229 -9.49 7.78 -15.50
C ASP A 229 -9.86 8.60 -14.27
N LYS A 230 -10.76 8.08 -13.42
CA LYS A 230 -11.25 8.74 -12.21
C LYS A 230 -10.82 8.05 -10.92
N HIS A 231 -10.54 6.75 -10.97
CA HIS A 231 -10.37 5.90 -9.81
C HIS A 231 -8.98 5.24 -9.77
N GLU A 232 -8.48 5.08 -8.56
CA GLU A 232 -7.34 4.28 -8.18
C GLU A 232 -7.84 3.13 -7.31
N LEU A 233 -7.39 1.90 -7.58
CA LEU A 233 -7.81 0.73 -6.82
C LEU A 233 -7.05 0.58 -5.51
N MET A 234 -7.74 0.13 -4.47
CA MET A 234 -7.09 -0.49 -3.33
C MET A 234 -6.31 -1.74 -3.76
N GLN A 235 -5.21 -2.02 -3.09
CA GLN A 235 -4.51 -3.30 -3.26
C GLN A 235 -5.46 -4.48 -3.00
N GLY A 236 -5.52 -5.40 -3.97
CA GLY A 236 -6.37 -6.60 -3.91
C GLY A 236 -7.81 -6.40 -4.40
N SER A 237 -8.14 -5.24 -4.98
CA SER A 237 -9.40 -5.00 -5.70
C SER A 237 -9.31 -5.40 -7.18
N ASP A 238 -10.46 -5.66 -7.80
CA ASP A 238 -10.58 -6.02 -9.23
C ASP A 238 -11.04 -4.82 -10.07
N GLU A 239 -10.35 -4.54 -11.18
CA GLU A 239 -10.71 -3.50 -12.15
C GLU A 239 -12.05 -3.77 -12.86
N LYS A 240 -12.50 -5.03 -12.88
CA LYS A 240 -13.81 -5.44 -13.41
C LYS A 240 -14.91 -5.42 -12.34
N GLY A 241 -14.54 -5.15 -11.10
CA GLY A 241 -15.45 -5.10 -9.96
C GLY A 241 -16.24 -3.80 -9.92
N LYS A 242 -17.36 -3.84 -9.19
CA LYS A 242 -18.13 -2.63 -8.88
C LYS A 242 -17.59 -1.97 -7.63
N ILE A 243 -17.67 -0.65 -7.59
CA ILE A 243 -17.26 0.16 -6.44
C ILE A 243 -18.13 -0.25 -5.26
N SER A 244 -17.51 -0.79 -4.22
CA SER A 244 -18.17 -1.06 -2.94
C SER A 244 -18.00 0.11 -1.97
N LEU A 245 -16.87 0.82 -2.03
CA LEU A 245 -16.62 1.94 -1.13
C LEU A 245 -15.60 2.92 -1.72
N ILE A 246 -15.89 4.22 -1.65
CA ILE A 246 -14.89 5.27 -1.90
C ILE A 246 -14.16 5.56 -0.59
N MET A 247 -12.88 5.24 -0.50
CA MET A 247 -12.08 5.43 0.72
C MET A 247 -11.54 6.85 0.84
N HIS A 248 -11.20 7.48 -0.28
CA HIS A 248 -10.67 8.84 -0.33
C HIS A 248 -11.13 9.52 -1.62
N PRO A 249 -11.66 10.76 -1.58
CA PRO A 249 -12.12 11.44 -2.77
C PRO A 249 -10.95 11.68 -3.73
N GLY A 250 -11.28 11.78 -5.02
CA GLY A 250 -10.39 12.37 -6.00
C GLY A 250 -10.44 13.90 -5.92
N TYR A 251 -9.50 14.55 -6.59
CA TYR A 251 -9.43 16.00 -6.72
C TYR A 251 -9.53 16.40 -8.19
N MET A 252 -10.43 17.34 -8.47
CA MET A 252 -10.68 17.89 -9.80
C MET A 252 -10.44 19.40 -9.86
N GLU A 253 -9.87 19.84 -10.98
CA GLU A 253 -9.70 21.23 -11.36
C GLU A 253 -10.45 21.48 -12.67
N GLY A 254 -11.53 22.27 -12.60
CA GLY A 254 -12.48 22.35 -13.71
C GLY A 254 -13.07 20.97 -14.02
N ASP A 255 -12.83 20.48 -15.24
CA ASP A 255 -13.29 19.16 -15.70
C ASP A 255 -12.18 18.09 -15.69
N LYS A 256 -10.98 18.43 -15.23
CA LYS A 256 -9.83 17.52 -15.22
C LYS A 256 -9.65 16.88 -13.85
N VAL A 257 -9.59 15.55 -13.83
CA VAL A 257 -9.14 14.79 -12.65
C VAL A 257 -7.63 14.95 -12.51
N ILE A 258 -7.22 15.53 -11.39
CA ILE A 258 -5.80 15.71 -11.04
C ILE A 258 -5.32 14.57 -10.15
N ILE A 259 -6.15 14.17 -9.19
CA ILE A 259 -5.91 13.03 -8.31
C ILE A 259 -7.13 12.12 -8.36
N ARG A 260 -6.90 10.84 -8.60
CA ARG A 260 -7.97 9.84 -8.69
C ARG A 260 -8.53 9.49 -7.31
N ALA A 261 -9.81 9.17 -7.26
CA ALA A 261 -10.46 8.69 -6.03
C ALA A 261 -9.95 7.29 -5.70
N LEU A 262 -9.60 7.05 -4.45
CA LEU A 262 -9.18 5.72 -4.00
C LEU A 262 -10.41 4.89 -3.65
N VAL A 263 -10.63 3.78 -4.35
CA VAL A 263 -11.85 2.96 -4.24
C VAL A 263 -11.55 1.51 -3.89
N LEU A 264 -12.48 0.89 -3.17
CA LEU A 264 -12.59 -0.55 -2.97
C LEU A 264 -13.61 -1.08 -3.98
N THR A 265 -13.27 -2.15 -4.68
CA THR A 265 -14.20 -2.90 -5.55
C THR A 265 -14.39 -4.33 -5.05
N ASN A 266 -15.55 -4.90 -5.40
CA ASN A 266 -15.93 -6.30 -5.14
C ASN A 266 -15.83 -7.15 -6.40
#